data_AF-A0A813LXI3-F1
#
_entry.id   AF-A0A813LXI3-F1
#
_cell.length_a   1.000
_cell.length_b   1.000
_cell.length_c   1.000
_cell.angle_alpha   90.00
_cell.angle_beta   90.00
_cell.angle_gamma   90.00
#
_symmetry.space_group_name_H-M   'P 1'
#
loop_
_entity.id
_entity.type
_entity.pdbx_description
1 polymer ?
#
loop_
_entity_poly.entity_id
_entity_poly.type
_entity_poly.pdbx_seq_one_letter_code
_entity_poly.pdbx_strand_id
1 'polypeptide(L)'
;MRSMPMRLAAATLSLGFELQGAMATIRMPADFNVEKDFGVKEKYKQAQKYIRCDLCKITVGHTFDSVGETFTEDDVYDHIDNICDVRLFAECSAVSELYKRHELLESTEPGVAKWSLVPAREESDRSEHTIQWQSHSMKELCDNIIRPYDDEIKDVFLRILKAKASGDESLSKPKQREHVVSSACKKTKHCKEDVKSEL
;
A
#
# COMPACT_ATOMS: atom_id res chain seq x y z
N MET A 1 37.54 -29.56 49.40
CA MET A 1 37.71 -28.28 48.67
C MET A 1 37.12 -28.44 47.28
N ARG A 2 35.91 -27.92 47.04
CA ARG A 2 35.22 -28.01 45.73
C ARG A 2 35.20 -26.62 45.11
N SER A 3 35.87 -26.49 43.97
CA SER A 3 36.00 -25.27 43.16
C SER A 3 34.67 -24.99 42.45
N MET A 4 34.17 -23.76 42.54
CA MET A 4 33.00 -23.28 41.80
C MET A 4 33.47 -22.46 40.58
N PRO A 5 32.92 -22.71 39.37
CA PRO A 5 33.20 -21.87 38.21
C PRO A 5 32.38 -20.58 38.24
N MET A 6 33.10 -19.48 38.08
CA MET A 6 32.64 -18.10 37.97
C MET A 6 31.90 -17.88 36.63
N ARG A 7 30.63 -17.49 36.67
CA ARG A 7 29.84 -17.15 35.47
C ARG A 7 30.10 -15.69 35.08
N LEU A 8 30.77 -15.48 33.95
CA LEU A 8 30.90 -14.19 33.29
C LEU A 8 29.57 -13.81 32.62
N ALA A 9 28.97 -12.71 33.07
CA ALA A 9 27.83 -12.09 32.42
C ALA A 9 28.32 -11.25 31.21
N ALA A 10 27.95 -11.65 30.00
CA ALA A 10 28.18 -10.86 28.79
C ALA A 10 27.07 -9.81 28.66
N ALA A 11 27.42 -8.53 28.85
CA ALA A 11 26.53 -7.41 28.58
C ALA A 11 26.55 -7.11 27.07
N THR A 12 25.49 -7.47 26.36
CA THR A 12 25.29 -7.14 24.95
C THR A 12 24.76 -5.70 24.82
N LEU A 13 25.65 -4.78 24.45
CA LEU A 13 25.32 -3.43 23.99
C LEU A 13 24.52 -3.51 22.69
N SER A 14 23.20 -3.36 22.80
CA SER A 14 22.31 -3.20 21.65
C SER A 14 22.44 -1.76 21.14
N LEU A 15 23.37 -1.54 20.20
CA LEU A 15 23.43 -0.30 19.43
C LEU A 15 22.18 -0.20 18.57
N GLY A 16 21.27 0.67 18.99
CA GLY A 16 20.04 1.00 18.28
C GLY A 16 20.34 1.53 16.90
N PHE A 17 20.03 0.72 15.88
CA PHE A 17 19.88 1.16 14.51
C PHE A 17 18.54 1.91 14.39
N GLU A 18 18.50 3.15 14.84
CA GLU A 18 17.50 4.12 14.40
C GLU A 18 17.91 4.57 12.99
N LEU A 19 17.68 3.70 12.00
CA LEU A 19 17.78 4.08 10.60
C LEU A 19 16.78 5.19 10.34
N GLN A 20 17.33 6.39 10.24
CA GLN A 20 16.76 7.55 9.58
C GLN A 20 16.05 7.09 8.32
N GLY A 21 14.71 7.04 8.38
CA GLY A 21 13.92 6.98 7.17
C GLY A 21 14.28 8.22 6.35
N ALA A 22 14.99 8.02 5.25
CA ALA A 22 15.20 9.07 4.27
C ALA A 22 13.80 9.54 3.85
N MET A 23 13.38 10.69 4.36
CA MET A 23 12.15 11.35 3.95
C MET A 23 12.37 11.75 2.49
N ALA A 24 11.92 10.91 1.56
CA ALA A 24 11.90 11.24 0.15
C ALA A 24 11.20 12.59 0.00
N THR A 25 11.88 13.54 -0.64
CA THR A 25 11.34 14.86 -0.88
C THR A 25 10.09 14.70 -1.74
N ILE A 26 8.94 15.15 -1.21
CA ILE A 26 7.68 15.21 -1.94
C ILE A 26 7.96 15.97 -3.25
N ARG A 27 7.90 15.26 -4.38
CA ARG A 27 8.23 15.78 -5.71
C ARG A 27 7.09 16.67 -6.14
N MET A 28 7.28 17.98 -6.01
CA MET A 28 6.23 18.95 -6.34
C MET A 28 5.85 18.85 -7.83
N PRO A 29 4.54 18.88 -8.17
CA PRO A 29 4.08 19.01 -9.55
C PRO A 29 4.67 20.25 -10.23
N ALA A 30 4.79 20.22 -11.55
CA ALA A 30 5.33 21.35 -12.32
C ALA A 30 4.50 22.64 -12.13
N ASP A 31 3.20 22.51 -11.85
CA ASP A 31 2.27 23.62 -11.63
C ASP A 31 2.13 24.01 -10.15
N PHE A 32 3.03 23.55 -9.27
CA PHE A 32 2.95 23.81 -7.83
C PHE A 32 3.04 25.30 -7.49
N ASN A 33 2.02 25.82 -6.82
CA ASN A 33 2.01 27.13 -6.23
C ASN A 33 2.09 27.04 -4.70
N VAL A 34 3.22 27.44 -4.12
CA VAL A 34 3.49 27.35 -2.68
C VAL A 34 2.36 27.97 -1.83
N GLU A 35 1.80 29.11 -2.25
CA GLU A 35 0.80 29.84 -1.47
C GLU A 35 -0.56 29.15 -1.45
N LYS A 36 -0.94 28.49 -2.54
CA LYS A 36 -2.25 27.83 -2.69
C LYS A 36 -2.23 26.37 -2.28
N ASP A 37 -1.10 25.70 -2.49
CA ASP A 37 -1.06 24.24 -2.51
C ASP A 37 -0.47 23.66 -1.23
N PHE A 38 0.26 24.47 -0.45
CA PHE A 38 0.90 23.99 0.77
C PHE A 38 -0.09 23.46 1.80
N GLY A 39 -1.23 24.14 1.98
CA GLY A 39 -2.28 23.69 2.89
C GLY A 39 -2.91 22.36 2.46
N VAL A 40 -3.13 22.18 1.15
CA VAL A 40 -3.70 20.94 0.58
C VAL A 40 -2.70 19.78 0.72
N LYS A 41 -1.42 20.04 0.45
CA LYS A 41 -0.33 19.06 0.61
C LYS A 41 -0.18 18.61 2.06
N GLU A 42 -0.11 19.52 3.01
CA GLU A 42 0.03 19.17 4.43
C GLU A 42 -1.21 18.44 4.96
N LYS A 43 -2.41 18.75 4.45
CA LYS A 43 -3.63 17.98 4.74
C LYS A 43 -3.45 16.50 4.38
N TYR A 44 -3.07 16.19 3.14
CA TYR A 44 -2.93 14.80 2.69
C TYR A 44 -1.72 14.07 3.28
N LYS A 45 -0.66 14.79 3.64
CA LYS A 45 0.47 14.23 4.38
C LYS A 45 0.05 13.62 5.72
N GLN A 46 -0.92 14.20 6.40
CA GLN A 46 -1.47 13.64 7.64
C GLN A 46 -2.23 12.32 7.43
N ALA A 47 -2.81 12.11 6.24
CA ALA A 47 -3.55 10.91 5.90
C ALA A 47 -2.65 9.67 5.74
N GLN A 48 -1.38 9.87 5.37
CA GLN A 48 -0.43 8.81 5.00
C GLN A 48 -0.28 7.67 6.02
N LYS A 49 -0.42 7.97 7.32
CA LYS A 49 -0.29 6.96 8.38
C LYS A 49 -1.54 6.09 8.58
N TYR A 50 -2.69 6.53 8.07
CA TYR A 50 -3.98 5.84 8.24
C TYR A 50 -4.32 4.97 7.03
N ILE A 51 -3.98 5.45 5.83
CA ILE A 51 -4.50 4.87 4.57
C ILE A 51 -3.60 3.78 4.00
N ARG A 52 -2.54 3.35 4.71
CA ARG A 52 -1.55 2.38 4.19
C ARG A 52 -2.19 1.06 3.79
N CYS A 53 -3.05 0.53 4.68
CA CYS A 53 -3.74 -0.74 4.43
C CYS A 53 -4.74 -0.60 3.27
N ASP A 54 -5.53 0.48 3.25
CA ASP A 54 -6.51 0.71 2.19
C ASP A 54 -5.82 0.91 0.83
N LEU A 55 -4.77 1.73 0.78
CA LEU A 55 -3.99 1.94 -0.43
C LEU A 55 -3.42 0.63 -0.97
N CYS A 56 -2.82 -0.20 -0.10
CA CYS A 56 -2.35 -1.52 -0.49
C CYS A 56 -3.48 -2.39 -1.06
N LYS A 57 -4.64 -2.44 -0.40
CA LYS A 57 -5.77 -3.26 -0.85
C LYS A 57 -6.26 -2.84 -2.23
N ILE A 58 -6.29 -1.53 -2.49
CA ILE A 58 -6.79 -0.97 -3.75
C ILE A 58 -5.77 -1.18 -4.87
N THR A 59 -4.48 -0.96 -4.63
CA THR A 59 -3.44 -1.15 -5.65
C THR A 59 -3.24 -2.62 -5.99
N VAL A 60 -3.08 -3.49 -4.98
CA VAL A 60 -2.95 -4.94 -5.19
C VAL A 60 -4.23 -5.54 -5.76
N GLY A 61 -5.40 -5.06 -5.31
CA GLY A 61 -6.68 -5.46 -5.86
C GLY A 61 -6.81 -5.10 -7.34
N HIS A 62 -6.44 -3.88 -7.71
CA HIS A 62 -6.39 -3.46 -9.11
C HIS A 62 -5.44 -4.30 -9.94
N THR A 63 -4.26 -4.64 -9.42
CA THR A 63 -3.32 -5.56 -10.10
C THR A 63 -3.98 -6.91 -10.35
N PHE A 64 -4.60 -7.52 -9.33
CA PHE A 64 -5.32 -8.78 -9.48
C PHE A 64 -6.43 -8.67 -10.53
N ASP A 65 -7.22 -7.60 -10.50
CA ASP A 65 -8.31 -7.37 -11.44
C ASP A 65 -7.79 -7.14 -12.87
N SER A 66 -6.59 -6.59 -13.04
CA SER A 66 -5.96 -6.32 -14.34
C SER A 66 -5.38 -7.58 -14.97
N VAL A 67 -4.68 -8.41 -14.18
CA VAL A 67 -4.09 -9.67 -14.67
C VAL A 67 -5.13 -10.79 -14.81
N GLY A 68 -6.26 -10.67 -14.12
CA GLY A 68 -7.38 -11.61 -14.15
C GLY A 68 -7.12 -12.92 -13.39
N GLU A 69 -7.93 -13.95 -13.63
CA GLU A 69 -7.79 -15.25 -12.96
C GLU A 69 -6.82 -16.22 -13.69
N THR A 70 -6.44 -15.88 -14.92
CA THR A 70 -5.61 -16.69 -15.81
C THR A 70 -4.39 -15.90 -16.27
N PHE A 71 -3.55 -15.51 -15.30
CA PHE A 71 -2.30 -14.80 -15.55
C PHE A 71 -1.11 -15.76 -15.67
N THR A 72 -0.08 -15.30 -16.35
CA THR A 72 1.25 -15.93 -16.38
C THR A 72 2.19 -15.27 -15.38
N GLU A 73 3.37 -15.86 -15.19
CA GLU A 73 4.42 -15.27 -14.35
C GLU A 73 4.83 -13.88 -14.87
N ASP A 74 5.04 -13.75 -16.18
CA ASP A 74 5.44 -12.49 -16.82
C ASP A 74 4.39 -11.38 -16.60
N ASP A 75 3.09 -11.68 -16.73
CA ASP A 75 2.01 -10.72 -16.50
C ASP A 75 2.05 -10.13 -15.07
N VAL A 76 2.41 -10.95 -14.08
CA VAL A 76 2.52 -10.53 -12.68
C VAL A 76 3.71 -9.60 -12.48
N TYR A 77 4.87 -9.93 -13.06
CA TYR A 77 6.05 -9.07 -12.99
C TYR A 77 5.80 -7.71 -13.63
N ASP A 78 5.27 -7.70 -14.85
CA ASP A 78 4.99 -6.48 -15.61
C ASP A 78 4.00 -5.55 -14.87
N HIS A 79 2.92 -6.11 -14.32
CA HIS A 79 1.93 -5.31 -13.60
C HIS A 79 2.41 -4.84 -12.23
N ILE A 80 3.17 -5.66 -11.49
CA ILE A 80 3.63 -5.27 -10.15
C ILE A 80 4.76 -4.24 -10.23
N ASP A 81 5.69 -4.38 -11.18
CA ASP A 81 6.77 -3.39 -11.36
C ASP A 81 6.25 -1.97 -11.68
N ASN A 82 5.02 -1.91 -12.21
CA ASN A 82 4.31 -0.68 -12.54
C ASN A 82 3.11 -0.39 -11.60
N ILE A 83 3.00 -1.05 -10.44
CA ILE A 83 1.83 -0.96 -9.55
C ILE A 83 1.53 0.46 -9.05
N CYS A 84 2.55 1.31 -8.94
CA CYS A 84 2.46 2.70 -8.53
C CYS A 84 2.69 3.71 -9.67
N ASP A 85 3.03 3.23 -10.88
CA ASP A 85 3.44 4.10 -11.97
C ASP A 85 2.26 4.65 -12.78
N VAL A 86 2.18 5.99 -12.82
CA VAL A 86 1.10 6.77 -13.46
C VAL A 86 1.45 7.18 -14.91
N ARG A 87 2.65 6.84 -15.38
CA ARG A 87 3.13 7.00 -16.75
C ARG A 87 3.75 5.66 -17.13
N LEU A 88 3.38 5.01 -18.22
CA LEU A 88 3.79 5.27 -19.60
C LEU A 88 2.75 4.50 -20.45
N PHE A 89 1.81 5.12 -21.15
CA PHE A 89 1.91 5.75 -22.45
C PHE A 89 0.61 6.54 -22.63
N ALA A 90 0.72 7.79 -23.07
CA ALA A 90 -0.32 8.68 -23.59
C ALA A 90 -1.81 8.38 -23.26
N GLU A 91 -2.41 9.31 -22.51
CA GLU A 91 -3.85 9.65 -22.46
C GLU A 91 -4.80 8.89 -21.51
N CYS A 92 -4.52 7.69 -21.00
CA CYS A 92 -5.45 7.02 -20.05
C CYS A 92 -4.73 6.04 -19.07
N SER A 93 -3.81 6.51 -18.22
CA SER A 93 -3.15 5.60 -17.26
C SER A 93 -4.14 5.11 -16.20
N ALA A 94 -4.40 3.80 -16.19
CA ALA A 94 -5.33 3.12 -15.29
C ALA A 94 -5.05 3.39 -13.79
N VAL A 95 -3.80 3.66 -13.39
CA VAL A 95 -3.45 4.03 -12.01
C VAL A 95 -3.88 5.46 -11.67
N SER A 96 -3.78 6.39 -12.63
CA SER A 96 -4.38 7.73 -12.47
C SER A 96 -5.89 7.63 -12.30
N GLU A 97 -6.54 6.79 -13.10
CA GLU A 97 -7.97 6.55 -13.01
C GLU A 97 -8.36 5.84 -11.71
N LEU A 98 -7.55 4.89 -11.24
CA LEU A 98 -7.74 4.23 -9.96
C LEU A 98 -7.77 5.26 -8.82
N TYR A 99 -6.82 6.19 -8.80
CA TYR A 99 -6.76 7.25 -7.81
C TYR A 99 -7.88 8.28 -7.95
N LYS A 100 -8.31 8.62 -9.17
CA LYS A 100 -9.48 9.49 -9.38
C LYS A 100 -10.77 8.85 -8.87
N ARG A 101 -10.91 7.53 -9.04
CA ARG A 101 -12.05 6.73 -8.57
C ARG A 101 -12.09 6.54 -7.05
N HIS A 102 -11.09 7.02 -6.32
CA HIS A 102 -11.08 6.97 -4.86
C HIS A 102 -10.90 8.36 -4.26
N GLU A 103 -11.49 8.60 -3.09
CA GLU A 103 -11.40 9.85 -2.35
C GLU A 103 -10.90 9.63 -0.92
N LEU A 104 -10.08 10.57 -0.44
CA LEU A 104 -9.61 10.60 0.93
C LEU A 104 -10.57 11.43 1.76
N LEU A 105 -11.26 10.79 2.71
CA LEU A 105 -12.17 11.45 3.62
C LEU A 105 -11.55 11.56 5.00
N GLU A 106 -11.65 12.74 5.60
CA GLU A 106 -11.31 12.98 7.00
C GLU A 106 -12.57 12.76 7.83
N SER A 107 -12.52 11.82 8.78
CA SER A 107 -13.59 11.63 9.75
C SER A 107 -13.33 12.46 11.01
N THR A 108 -14.37 13.16 11.46
CA THR A 108 -14.38 13.86 12.76
C THR A 108 -15.03 13.03 13.86
N GLU A 109 -15.51 11.82 13.54
CA GLU A 109 -16.24 10.98 14.49
C GLU A 109 -15.30 10.29 15.48
N PRO A 110 -15.61 10.32 16.79
CA PRO A 110 -14.80 9.64 17.78
C PRO A 110 -14.86 8.12 17.58
N GLY A 111 -13.70 7.46 17.58
CA GLY A 111 -13.58 6.00 17.41
C GLY A 111 -13.50 5.52 15.96
N VAL A 112 -13.71 6.39 14.97
CA VAL A 112 -13.48 6.08 13.55
C VAL A 112 -12.05 6.46 13.17
N ALA A 113 -11.47 5.76 12.19
CA ALA A 113 -10.18 6.14 11.63
C ALA A 113 -10.24 7.59 11.13
N LYS A 114 -9.26 8.42 11.55
CA LYS A 114 -9.21 9.85 11.20
C LYS A 114 -9.26 10.07 9.69
N TRP A 115 -8.66 9.16 8.92
CA TRP A 115 -8.67 9.20 7.47
C TRP A 115 -9.05 7.84 6.92
N SER A 116 -9.87 7.84 5.87
CA SER A 116 -10.22 6.65 5.10
C SER A 116 -10.11 6.93 3.61
N LEU A 117 -9.77 5.88 2.86
CA LEU A 117 -9.77 5.91 1.40
C LEU A 117 -11.00 5.14 0.92
N VAL A 118 -11.93 5.85 0.29
CA VAL A 118 -13.23 5.30 -0.14
C VAL A 118 -13.42 5.48 -1.64
N PRO A 119 -14.32 4.72 -2.29
CA PRO A 119 -14.71 5.01 -3.67
C PRO A 119 -15.28 6.42 -3.79
N ALA A 120 -14.83 7.17 -4.79
CA ALA A 120 -15.32 8.49 -5.08
C ALA A 120 -16.77 8.43 -5.55
N ARG A 121 -17.59 9.35 -5.03
CA ARG A 121 -18.98 9.51 -5.50
C ARG A 121 -18.99 10.13 -6.89
N GLU A 122 -19.95 9.73 -7.74
CA GLU A 122 -20.11 10.32 -9.09
C GLU A 122 -20.35 11.84 -9.03
N GLU A 123 -21.03 12.30 -7.98
CA GLU A 123 -21.32 13.71 -7.70
C GLU A 123 -20.32 14.36 -6.72
N SER A 124 -19.06 13.91 -6.69
CA SER A 124 -18.11 14.52 -5.75
C SER A 124 -17.87 15.99 -6.10
N ASP A 125 -18.10 16.91 -5.16
CA ASP A 125 -17.80 18.35 -5.27
C ASP A 125 -16.28 18.64 -5.28
N ARG A 126 -15.45 17.64 -5.60
CA ARG A 126 -13.99 17.78 -5.62
C ARG A 126 -13.60 18.61 -6.84
N SER A 127 -12.98 19.75 -6.57
CA SER A 127 -12.34 20.53 -7.63
C SER A 127 -11.26 19.68 -8.34
N GLU A 128 -10.99 19.98 -9.61
CA GLU A 128 -9.91 19.36 -10.37
C GLU A 128 -8.56 19.43 -9.63
N HIS A 129 -8.31 20.59 -9.01
CA HIS A 129 -7.14 20.81 -8.17
C HIS A 129 -7.06 19.83 -6.99
N THR A 130 -8.18 19.59 -6.30
CA THR A 130 -8.27 18.61 -5.20
C THR A 130 -7.97 17.20 -5.71
N ILE A 131 -8.55 16.81 -6.84
CA ILE A 131 -8.34 15.49 -7.45
C ILE A 131 -6.85 15.29 -7.80
N GLN A 132 -6.22 16.29 -8.39
CA GLN A 132 -4.81 16.26 -8.76
C GLN A 132 -3.92 16.08 -7.52
N TRP A 133 -4.13 16.88 -6.48
CA TRP A 133 -3.34 16.80 -5.24
C TRP A 133 -3.54 15.50 -4.49
N GLN A 134 -4.77 15.01 -4.42
CA GLN A 134 -5.07 13.75 -3.77
C GLN A 134 -4.40 12.60 -4.52
N SER A 135 -4.52 12.57 -5.86
CA SER A 135 -3.90 11.55 -6.71
C SER A 135 -2.40 11.57 -6.60
N HIS A 136 -1.79 12.76 -6.61
CA HIS A 136 -0.36 12.94 -6.38
C HIS A 136 0.06 12.39 -5.02
N SER A 137 -0.66 12.73 -3.95
CA SER A 137 -0.36 12.26 -2.59
C SER A 137 -0.46 10.74 -2.46
N MET A 138 -1.46 10.12 -3.09
CA MET A 138 -1.61 8.66 -3.10
C MET A 138 -0.52 7.97 -3.91
N LYS A 139 -0.12 8.55 -5.05
CA LYS A 139 1.00 8.06 -5.84
C LYS A 139 2.29 8.04 -5.02
N GLU A 140 2.65 9.17 -4.42
CA GLU A 140 3.86 9.23 -3.60
C GLU A 140 3.81 8.26 -2.44
N LEU A 141 2.63 8.06 -1.84
CA LEU A 141 2.49 7.08 -0.79
C LEU A 141 2.69 5.66 -1.32
N CYS A 142 2.18 5.35 -2.52
CA CYS A 142 2.40 4.07 -3.17
C CYS A 142 3.88 3.84 -3.43
N ASP A 143 4.56 4.80 -4.06
CA ASP A 143 6.00 4.74 -4.37
C ASP A 143 6.86 4.56 -3.11
N ASN A 144 6.47 5.17 -1.98
CA ASN A 144 7.24 5.13 -0.74
C ASN A 144 6.89 3.95 0.18
N ILE A 145 5.68 3.40 0.08
CA ILE A 145 5.18 2.39 1.03
C ILE A 145 4.98 1.04 0.37
N ILE A 146 4.40 0.99 -0.82
CA ILE A 146 4.04 -0.27 -1.50
C ILE A 146 5.23 -0.77 -2.33
N ARG A 147 5.79 0.10 -3.19
CA ARG A 147 6.86 -0.25 -4.13
C ARG A 147 8.09 -0.93 -3.50
N PRO A 148 8.54 -0.55 -2.28
CA PRO A 148 9.66 -1.25 -1.63
C PRO A 148 9.40 -2.74 -1.34
N TYR A 149 8.15 -3.21 -1.47
CA TYR A 149 7.74 -4.59 -1.22
C TYR A 149 7.16 -5.29 -2.47
N ASP A 150 7.50 -4.81 -3.67
CA ASP A 150 7.02 -5.39 -4.92
C ASP A 150 7.33 -6.89 -5.01
N ASP A 151 8.50 -7.32 -4.55
CA ASP A 151 8.92 -8.72 -4.57
C ASP A 151 8.08 -9.59 -3.63
N GLU A 152 7.76 -9.13 -2.42
CA GLU A 152 6.87 -9.86 -1.51
C GLU A 152 5.43 -9.94 -2.06
N ILE A 153 4.98 -8.93 -2.79
CA ILE A 153 3.68 -8.95 -3.46
C ILE A 153 3.72 -9.99 -4.58
N LYS A 154 4.74 -9.97 -5.45
CA LYS A 154 4.93 -10.98 -6.53
C LYS A 154 4.94 -12.40 -5.97
N ASP A 155 5.68 -12.64 -4.88
CA ASP A 155 5.75 -13.94 -4.21
C ASP A 155 4.38 -14.50 -3.84
N VAL A 156 3.45 -13.63 -3.42
CA VAL A 156 2.07 -14.04 -3.08
C VAL A 156 1.32 -14.46 -4.34
N PHE A 157 1.40 -13.70 -5.44
CA PHE A 157 0.77 -14.06 -6.72
C PHE A 157 1.34 -15.37 -7.29
N LEU A 158 2.67 -15.50 -7.30
CA LEU A 158 3.35 -16.71 -7.81
C LEU A 158 3.04 -17.94 -6.97
N ARG A 159 2.89 -17.80 -5.64
CA ARG A 159 2.45 -18.90 -4.78
C ARG A 159 1.07 -19.41 -5.18
N ILE A 160 0.15 -18.49 -5.49
CA ILE A 160 -1.21 -18.85 -5.91
C ILE A 160 -1.20 -19.50 -7.29
N LEU A 161 -0.39 -18.99 -8.22
CA LEU A 161 -0.21 -19.59 -9.54
C LEU A 161 0.33 -21.03 -9.45
N LYS A 162 1.35 -21.25 -8.61
CA LYS A 162 1.89 -22.59 -8.34
C LYS A 162 0.85 -23.51 -7.72
N ALA A 163 0.08 -23.04 -6.75
CA ALA A 163 -0.96 -23.84 -6.11
C ALA A 163 -2.10 -24.21 -7.07
N LYS A 164 -2.47 -23.30 -7.98
CA LYS A 164 -3.44 -23.57 -9.06
C LYS A 164 -2.91 -24.63 -10.01
N ALA A 165 -1.63 -24.56 -10.40
CA ALA A 165 -0.99 -25.54 -11.26
C ALA A 165 -0.90 -26.94 -10.60
N SER A 166 -0.75 -27.00 -9.27
CA SER A 166 -0.77 -28.27 -8.52
C SER A 166 -2.17 -28.83 -8.24
N GLY A 167 -3.25 -28.15 -8.66
CA GLY A 167 -4.62 -28.59 -8.42
C GLY A 167 -5.09 -28.41 -6.97
N ASP A 168 -4.49 -27.50 -6.21
CA ASP A 168 -4.93 -27.21 -4.84
C ASP A 168 -6.21 -26.36 -4.87
N GLU A 169 -7.36 -27.02 -4.75
CA GLU A 169 -8.68 -26.38 -4.72
C GLU A 169 -8.92 -25.48 -3.51
N SER A 170 -8.03 -25.48 -2.50
CA SER A 170 -8.16 -24.56 -1.36
C SER A 170 -8.05 -23.09 -1.78
N LEU A 171 -7.49 -22.82 -2.96
CA LEU A 171 -7.27 -21.47 -3.51
C LEU A 171 -8.14 -21.12 -4.74
N SER A 172 -9.01 -22.01 -5.22
CA SER A 172 -9.80 -21.84 -6.46
C SER A 172 -11.21 -21.25 -6.28
N LYS A 173 -11.58 -20.79 -5.08
CA LYS A 173 -12.94 -20.32 -4.75
C LYS A 173 -13.11 -18.81 -5.00
N PRO A 174 -14.36 -18.30 -5.15
CA PRO A 174 -14.68 -16.87 -5.38
C PRO A 174 -14.15 -15.87 -4.33
N LYS A 175 -13.54 -16.35 -3.24
CA LYS A 175 -12.79 -15.53 -2.26
C LYS A 175 -11.32 -15.34 -2.66
N GLN A 176 -10.89 -15.79 -3.84
CA GLN A 176 -9.51 -15.75 -4.28
C GLN A 176 -8.98 -14.32 -4.25
N ARG A 177 -9.68 -13.36 -4.87
CA ARG A 177 -9.30 -11.94 -4.87
C ARG A 177 -9.05 -11.39 -3.47
N GLU A 178 -10.04 -11.50 -2.59
CA GLU A 178 -9.93 -11.00 -1.21
C GLU A 178 -8.78 -11.67 -0.45
N HIS A 179 -8.60 -12.98 -0.64
CA HIS A 179 -7.50 -13.72 -0.05
C HIS A 179 -6.13 -13.29 -0.58
N VAL A 180 -5.96 -13.10 -1.91
CA VAL A 180 -4.70 -12.63 -2.52
C VAL A 180 -4.36 -11.27 -1.95
N VAL A 181 -5.31 -10.33 -2.03
CA VAL A 181 -5.13 -8.94 -1.63
C VAL A 181 -4.82 -8.84 -0.14
N SER A 182 -5.61 -9.51 0.70
CA SER A 182 -5.38 -9.50 2.16
C SER A 182 -4.06 -10.19 2.53
N SER A 183 -3.69 -11.29 1.86
CA SER A 183 -2.43 -11.99 2.10
C SER A 183 -1.22 -11.14 1.73
N ALA A 184 -1.25 -10.49 0.56
CA ALA A 184 -0.20 -9.57 0.13
C ALA A 184 -0.06 -8.40 1.10
N CYS A 185 -1.14 -7.71 1.43
CA CYS A 185 -1.09 -6.54 2.32
C CYS A 185 -0.74 -6.86 3.78
N LYS A 186 -1.04 -8.08 4.25
CA LYS A 186 -0.58 -8.59 5.55
C LYS A 186 0.91 -8.95 5.48
N LYS A 187 1.36 -9.61 4.40
CA LYS A 187 2.76 -9.99 4.20
C LYS A 187 3.71 -8.79 4.18
N THR A 188 3.29 -7.69 3.58
CA THR A 188 4.03 -6.40 3.55
C THR A 188 3.82 -5.54 4.81
N LYS A 189 3.08 -6.03 5.80
CA LYS A 189 2.78 -5.35 7.07
C LYS A 189 2.07 -4.00 6.90
N HIS A 190 1.38 -3.78 5.79
CA HIS A 190 0.58 -2.58 5.57
C HIS A 190 -0.78 -2.65 6.27
N CYS A 191 -1.33 -3.84 6.37
CA CYS A 191 -2.50 -4.13 7.19
C CYS A 191 -2.06 -4.77 8.51
N LYS A 192 -2.64 -4.31 9.62
CA LYS A 192 -2.50 -5.03 10.89
C LYS A 192 -3.18 -6.39 10.75
N GLU A 193 -2.61 -7.42 11.37
CA GLU A 193 -3.35 -8.65 11.60
C GLU A 193 -4.64 -8.27 12.33
N ASP A 194 -5.74 -8.92 11.97
CA ASP A 194 -7.00 -8.78 12.70
C ASP A 194 -6.69 -9.21 14.14
N VAL A 195 -6.38 -8.23 15.00
CA VAL A 195 -6.22 -8.45 16.42
C VAL A 195 -7.58 -9.00 16.80
N LYS A 196 -7.66 -10.31 17.06
CA LYS A 196 -8.86 -10.94 17.59
C LYS A 196 -9.29 -10.05 18.74
N SER A 197 -10.35 -9.27 18.52
CA SER A 197 -10.94 -8.48 19.58
C SER A 197 -11.55 -9.51 20.50
N GLU A 198 -10.77 -9.95 21.49
CA GLU A 198 -11.29 -10.61 22.67
C GLU A 198 -12.15 -9.55 23.39
N LEU A 199 -13.41 -9.48 22.97
CA LEU A 199 -14.52 -8.95 23.72
C LEU A 199 -15.18 -10.11 24.48
#